data_AF-A0A6S7H9V3-F1
#
_entry.id   AF-A0A6S7H9V3-F1
#
_cell.length_a   1.000
_cell.length_b   1.000
_cell.length_c   1.000
_cell.angle_alpha   90.00
_cell.angle_beta   90.00
_cell.angle_gamma   90.00
#
_symmetry.space_group_name_H-M   'P 1'
#
loop_
_entity.id
_entity.type
_entity.pdbx_description
1 polymer ?
#
loop_
_entity_poly.entity_id
_entity_poly.type
_entity_poly.pdbx_seq_one_letter_code
_entity_poly.pdbx_strand_id
1 'polypeptide(L)'
;MGSKRRKNENILNKCVLRQVHGGTFNAQFPRSCLQPNLDLTRLCIPLCDIQKDNSFAVGHVLLGFTKCGEYLMSYYKELQDDVSFGLPMYKYTLHWWKFNLRRPLQQVCHVLLFVGEVITEDLLLIVCHTLNDNRILVHGYA
;
A
#
# COMPACT_ATOMS: atom_id res chain seq x y z
N MET A 1 10.33 39.53 -1.47
CA MET A 1 9.74 38.22 -1.11
C MET A 1 8.30 38.17 -1.61
N GLY A 2 8.04 37.55 -2.76
CA GLY A 2 6.68 37.43 -3.32
C GLY A 2 6.14 36.02 -3.11
N SER A 3 5.24 35.84 -2.15
CA SER A 3 4.51 34.58 -1.96
C SER A 3 3.55 34.39 -3.15
N LYS A 4 3.90 33.49 -4.07
CA LYS A 4 3.00 33.08 -5.17
C LYS A 4 1.84 32.30 -4.56
N ARG A 5 0.71 32.98 -4.33
CA ARG A 5 -0.59 32.34 -4.07
C ARG A 5 -0.84 31.31 -5.19
N ARG A 6 -0.82 30.01 -4.83
CA ARG A 6 -1.31 28.95 -5.72
C ARG A 6 -2.79 29.24 -5.98
N LYS A 7 -3.14 29.63 -7.21
CA LYS A 7 -4.53 29.72 -7.64
C LYS A 7 -5.11 28.31 -7.60
N ASN A 8 -6.12 28.09 -6.77
CA ASN A 8 -6.94 26.87 -6.80
C ASN A 8 -7.75 26.91 -8.11
N GLU A 9 -7.16 26.41 -9.19
CA GLU A 9 -7.87 26.24 -10.45
C GLU A 9 -8.92 25.14 -10.31
N ASN A 10 -10.15 25.47 -10.71
CA ASN A 10 -11.27 24.53 -10.74
C ASN A 10 -10.89 23.28 -11.56
N ILE A 11 -11.21 22.12 -11.01
CA ILE A 11 -10.97 20.81 -11.60
C ILE A 11 -11.61 20.68 -12.98
N LEU A 12 -12.83 21.21 -13.13
CA LEU A 12 -13.53 21.20 -14.40
C LEU A 12 -12.71 21.95 -15.46
N ASN A 13 -12.13 23.08 -15.10
CA ASN A 13 -11.26 23.83 -16.01
C ASN A 13 -10.00 23.03 -16.36
N LYS A 14 -9.40 22.31 -15.40
CA LYS A 14 -8.27 21.40 -15.69
C LYS A 14 -8.66 20.28 -16.65
N CYS A 15 -9.85 19.70 -16.50
CA CYS A 15 -10.38 18.68 -17.40
C CYS A 15 -10.64 19.23 -18.80
N VAL A 16 -11.29 20.40 -18.92
CA VAL A 16 -11.54 21.09 -20.20
C VAL A 16 -10.23 21.46 -20.89
N LEU A 17 -9.26 22.03 -20.15
CA LEU A 17 -7.95 22.34 -20.70
C LEU A 17 -7.23 21.09 -21.22
N ARG A 18 -7.32 19.96 -20.51
CA ARG A 18 -6.79 18.67 -20.97
C ARG A 18 -7.49 18.16 -22.23
N GLN A 19 -8.81 18.30 -22.32
CA GLN A 19 -9.60 17.89 -23.48
C GLN A 19 -9.24 18.71 -24.72
N VAL A 20 -9.07 20.03 -24.56
CA VAL A 20 -8.78 20.95 -25.67
C VAL A 20 -7.31 20.89 -26.10
N HIS A 21 -6.37 20.76 -25.16
CA HIS A 21 -4.93 20.88 -25.45
C HIS A 21 -4.19 19.53 -25.45
N GLY A 22 -4.87 18.41 -25.20
CA GLY A 22 -4.27 17.07 -25.21
C GLY A 22 -3.35 16.74 -24.02
N GLY A 23 -3.12 17.69 -23.11
CA GLY A 23 -2.23 17.55 -21.95
C GLY A 23 -1.58 18.89 -21.60
N THR A 24 -1.26 19.12 -20.33
CA THR A 24 -0.59 20.37 -19.91
C THR A 24 0.77 20.50 -20.60
N PHE A 25 1.03 21.68 -21.17
CA PHE A 25 2.29 22.14 -21.74
C PHE A 25 3.52 21.61 -21.00
N ASN A 26 4.24 20.70 -21.66
CA ASN A 26 5.66 20.33 -21.58
C ASN A 26 5.82 18.82 -21.77
N ALA A 27 6.12 18.44 -23.02
CA ALA A 27 6.34 17.07 -23.48
C ALA A 27 7.59 16.38 -22.91
N GLN A 28 8.21 16.93 -21.86
CA GLN A 28 9.43 16.40 -21.24
C GLN A 28 9.17 15.49 -20.03
N PHE A 29 7.94 15.42 -19.51
CA PHE A 29 7.60 14.56 -18.39
C PHE A 29 6.61 13.47 -18.81
N PRO A 30 6.85 12.20 -18.42
CA PRO A 30 5.95 11.10 -18.75
C PRO A 30 4.53 11.39 -18.23
N ARG A 31 3.55 10.92 -19.00
CA ARG A 31 2.09 11.10 -18.80
C ARG A 31 1.57 10.58 -17.45
N SER A 32 2.40 9.99 -16.59
CA SER A 32 2.06 9.57 -15.23
C SER A 32 2.11 10.70 -14.19
N CYS A 33 2.70 11.85 -14.52
CA CYS A 33 2.60 13.06 -13.68
C CYS A 33 1.27 13.79 -13.94
N LEU A 34 0.15 13.06 -13.91
CA LEU A 34 -1.18 13.66 -13.96
C LEU A 34 -1.47 14.29 -12.61
N GLN A 35 -1.10 15.57 -12.52
CA GLN A 35 -1.40 16.51 -11.45
C GLN A 35 -0.83 16.10 -10.08
N PRO A 36 0.29 16.68 -9.63
CA PRO A 36 0.69 16.62 -8.20
C PRO A 36 -0.33 17.28 -7.24
N ASN A 37 -1.44 17.82 -7.78
CA ASN A 37 -2.54 18.43 -7.05
C ASN A 37 -3.90 17.89 -7.55
N LEU A 38 -3.99 16.60 -7.87
CA LEU A 38 -5.28 15.92 -7.82
C LEU A 38 -5.63 15.88 -6.33
N ASP A 39 -6.64 16.64 -5.91
CA ASP A 39 -7.10 16.66 -4.51
C ASP A 39 -7.20 15.22 -3.99
N LEU A 40 -6.25 14.84 -3.13
CA LEU A 40 -6.14 13.52 -2.50
C LEU A 40 -7.36 13.20 -1.62
N THR A 41 -8.25 14.18 -1.44
CA THR A 41 -9.49 14.10 -0.65
C THR A 41 -10.69 13.55 -1.41
N ARG A 42 -10.57 13.24 -2.71
CA ARG A 42 -11.74 12.84 -3.51
C ARG A 42 -12.23 11.42 -3.29
N LEU A 43 -11.40 10.57 -2.73
CA LEU A 43 -11.73 9.16 -2.48
C LEU A 43 -11.00 8.68 -1.24
N CYS A 44 -11.50 9.12 -0.09
CA CYS A 44 -11.11 8.59 1.21
C CYS A 44 -12.09 7.50 1.59
N ILE A 45 -11.61 6.27 1.73
CA ILE A 45 -12.42 5.16 2.23
C ILE A 45 -11.82 4.76 3.57
N PRO A 46 -12.58 4.84 4.67
CA PRO A 46 -12.06 4.44 5.97
C PRO A 46 -11.85 2.93 5.97
N LEU A 47 -10.81 2.48 6.67
CA LEU A 47 -10.40 1.08 6.66
C LEU A 47 -11.50 0.13 7.17
N CYS A 48 -12.35 0.61 8.08
CA CYS A 48 -13.50 -0.12 8.59
C CYS A 48 -14.52 -0.50 7.50
N ASP A 49 -14.66 0.32 6.45
CA ASP A 49 -15.68 0.10 5.41
C ASP A 49 -15.25 -0.94 4.37
N ILE A 50 -13.94 -1.11 4.19
CA ILE A 50 -13.39 -2.13 3.28
C ILE A 50 -13.15 -3.45 3.99
N GLN A 51 -13.51 -3.54 5.26
CA GLN A 51 -13.28 -4.73 6.04
C GLN A 51 -14.49 -5.67 6.01
N LYS A 52 -14.27 -6.94 5.67
CA LYS A 52 -15.28 -7.99 5.84
C LYS A 52 -15.14 -8.64 7.21
N ASP A 53 -16.24 -8.75 7.96
CA ASP A 53 -16.42 -9.64 9.13
C ASP A 53 -15.24 -9.68 10.13
N ASN A 54 -14.56 -8.56 10.34
CA ASN A 54 -13.36 -8.45 11.19
C ASN A 54 -12.14 -9.32 10.83
N SER A 55 -12.16 -10.11 9.74
CA SER A 55 -11.08 -11.06 9.41
C SER A 55 -9.72 -10.40 9.19
N PHE A 56 -9.75 -9.17 8.68
CA PHE A 56 -8.57 -8.33 8.44
C PHE A 56 -8.11 -7.50 9.66
N ALA A 57 -8.92 -7.33 10.72
CA ALA A 57 -8.66 -6.32 11.78
C ALA A 57 -7.75 -6.86 12.85
N VAL A 58 -7.77 -8.17 13.08
CA VAL A 58 -7.11 -8.73 14.25
C VAL A 58 -5.65 -8.99 13.90
N GLY A 59 -4.79 -8.04 14.24
CA GLY A 59 -3.33 -8.19 14.24
C GLY A 59 -2.61 -7.96 12.90
N HIS A 60 -3.33 -7.63 11.82
CA HIS A 60 -2.69 -7.24 10.56
C HIS A 60 -2.16 -5.80 10.60
N VAL A 61 -0.94 -5.62 10.13
CA VAL A 61 -0.33 -4.29 9.93
C VAL A 61 -0.31 -3.99 8.44
N LEU A 62 -0.95 -2.88 8.04
CA LEU A 62 -0.98 -2.44 6.65
C LEU A 62 0.35 -1.85 6.20
N LEU A 63 0.78 -2.26 5.01
CA LEU A 63 1.97 -1.76 4.35
C LEU A 63 1.64 -0.73 3.26
N GLY A 64 0.47 -0.86 2.63
CA GLY A 64 0.00 0.01 1.56
C GLY A 64 -0.32 -0.75 0.27
N PHE A 65 -0.52 0.01 -0.81
CA PHE A 65 -0.89 -0.53 -2.11
C PHE A 65 0.31 -1.02 -2.91
N THR A 66 0.09 -2.05 -3.71
CA THR A 66 0.96 -2.43 -4.82
C THR A 66 1.01 -1.31 -5.86
N LYS A 67 2.07 -1.26 -6.69
CA LYS A 67 2.24 -0.19 -7.68
C LYS A 67 1.07 -0.06 -8.67
N CYS A 68 0.42 -1.17 -9.02
CA CYS A 68 -0.77 -1.17 -9.88
C CYS A 68 -2.05 -0.72 -9.17
N GLY A 69 -2.05 -0.59 -7.84
CA GLY A 69 -3.21 -0.20 -7.03
C GLY A 69 -4.30 -1.28 -6.88
N GLU A 70 -4.11 -2.46 -7.48
CA GLU A 70 -5.10 -3.54 -7.43
C GLU A 70 -5.12 -4.30 -6.10
N TYR A 71 -3.97 -4.35 -5.43
CA TYR A 71 -3.81 -5.09 -4.18
C TYR A 71 -3.33 -4.19 -3.05
N LEU A 72 -3.95 -4.34 -1.90
CA LEU A 72 -3.48 -3.83 -0.63
C LEU A 72 -2.66 -4.92 0.07
N MET A 73 -1.53 -4.55 0.65
CA MET A 73 -0.62 -5.46 1.34
C MET A 73 -0.65 -5.25 2.85
N SER A 74 -0.55 -6.35 3.59
CA SER A 74 -0.40 -6.33 5.05
C SER A 74 0.51 -7.46 5.49
N TYR A 75 1.17 -7.32 6.63
CA TYR A 75 1.77 -8.47 7.32
C TYR A 75 1.03 -8.81 8.60
N TYR A 76 1.16 -10.04 9.05
CA TYR A 76 0.70 -10.53 10.34
C TYR A 76 1.87 -11.15 11.09
N LYS A 77 2.03 -10.78 12.36
CA LYS A 77 3.03 -11.33 13.27
C LYS A 77 2.32 -12.27 14.24
N GLU A 78 2.74 -13.52 14.24
CA GLU A 78 2.25 -14.56 15.13
C GLU A 78 3.35 -14.94 16.14
N LEU A 79 2.99 -14.99 17.43
CA LEU A 79 3.84 -15.59 18.45
C LEU A 79 3.57 -17.10 18.47
N GLN A 80 4.61 -17.91 18.27
CA GLN A 80 4.54 -19.33 18.51
C GLN A 80 4.89 -19.63 19.96
N ASP A 81 3.90 -20.11 20.70
CA ASP A 81 4.09 -20.65 22.05
C ASP A 81 4.60 -22.10 21.98
N ASP A 82 5.79 -22.31 21.43
CA ASP A 82 6.45 -23.61 21.51
C ASP A 82 7.15 -23.74 22.88
N VAL A 83 6.43 -24.37 23.82
CA VAL A 83 6.85 -24.64 25.22
C VAL A 83 8.22 -25.33 25.31
N SER A 84 8.69 -25.96 24.22
CA SER A 84 9.93 -26.73 24.17
C SER A 84 11.21 -25.89 24.19
N PHE A 85 11.19 -24.62 23.76
CA PHE A 85 12.41 -23.80 23.61
C PHE A 85 12.58 -22.68 24.65
N GLY A 86 11.56 -22.43 25.48
CA GLY A 86 11.63 -21.43 26.56
C GLY A 86 11.81 -19.97 26.10
N LEU A 87 11.85 -19.72 24.79
CA LEU A 87 12.01 -18.41 24.16
C LEU A 87 10.83 -18.15 23.21
N PRO A 88 10.35 -16.91 23.08
CA PRO A 88 9.32 -16.56 22.11
C PRO A 88 9.84 -16.74 20.69
N MET A 89 9.07 -17.38 19.81
CA MET A 89 9.40 -17.52 18.39
C MET A 89 8.35 -16.80 17.54
N TYR A 90 8.78 -15.89 16.67
CA TYR A 90 7.88 -15.09 15.83
C TYR A 90 7.80 -15.64 14.41
N LYS A 91 6.57 -15.74 13.90
CA LYS A 91 6.29 -16.01 12.49
C LYS A 91 5.68 -14.78 11.82
N TYR A 92 6.21 -14.44 10.66
CA TYR A 92 5.73 -13.33 9.86
C TYR A 92 5.07 -13.85 8.59
N THR A 93 3.83 -13.47 8.34
CA THR A 93 3.13 -13.80 7.10
C THR A 93 2.79 -12.53 6.34
N LEU A 94 3.07 -12.50 5.04
CA LEU A 94 2.71 -11.41 4.14
C LEU A 94 1.43 -11.77 3.38
N HIS A 95 0.48 -10.85 3.29
CA HIS A 95 -0.85 -11.07 2.71
C HIS A 95 -1.15 -10.05 1.61
N TRP A 96 -1.84 -10.53 0.57
CA TRP A 96 -2.38 -9.70 -0.51
C TRP A 96 -3.89 -9.73 -0.50
N TRP A 97 -4.46 -8.54 -0.48
CA TRP A 97 -5.90 -8.31 -0.48
C TRP A 97 -6.29 -7.62 -1.77
N LYS A 98 -7.20 -8.23 -2.53
CA LYS A 98 -7.79 -7.59 -3.70
C LYS A 98 -8.60 -6.39 -3.24
N PHE A 99 -8.21 -5.22 -3.72
CA PHE A 99 -8.89 -3.99 -3.41
C PHE A 99 -9.96 -3.66 -4.45
N ASN A 100 -11.13 -3.25 -3.97
CA ASN A 100 -12.21 -2.78 -4.81
C ASN A 100 -12.97 -1.68 -4.08
N LEU A 101 -13.17 -0.55 -4.74
CA LEU A 101 -13.79 0.64 -4.14
C LEU A 101 -15.17 0.38 -3.51
N ARG A 102 -15.90 -0.63 -3.97
CA ARG A 102 -17.28 -0.90 -3.55
C ARG A 102 -17.47 -2.24 -2.85
N ARG A 103 -16.39 -2.98 -2.60
CA ARG A 103 -16.47 -4.30 -1.99
C ARG A 103 -15.43 -4.44 -0.88
N PRO A 104 -15.73 -5.24 0.15
CA PRO A 104 -14.73 -5.58 1.15
C PRO A 104 -13.49 -6.21 0.53
N LEU A 105 -12.34 -6.03 1.20
CA LEU A 105 -11.07 -6.67 0.88
C LEU A 105 -11.25 -8.19 0.80
N GLN A 106 -10.74 -8.78 -0.26
CA GLN A 106 -10.74 -10.22 -0.45
C GLN A 106 -9.30 -10.73 -0.42
N GLN A 107 -8.98 -11.63 0.51
CA GLN A 107 -7.67 -12.26 0.54
C GLN A 107 -7.45 -13.08 -0.74
N VAL A 108 -6.32 -12.88 -1.41
CA VAL A 108 -5.97 -13.57 -2.66
C VAL A 108 -4.82 -14.54 -2.42
N CYS A 109 -3.81 -14.13 -1.68
CA CYS A 109 -2.71 -15.00 -1.31
C CYS A 109 -2.06 -14.55 0.01
N HIS A 110 -1.33 -15.47 0.62
CA HIS A 110 -0.44 -15.19 1.73
C HIS A 110 0.83 -16.04 1.60
N VAL A 111 1.92 -15.57 2.17
CA VAL A 111 3.23 -16.24 2.12
C VAL A 111 3.90 -16.10 3.48
N LEU A 112 4.41 -17.21 4.02
CA LEU A 112 5.25 -17.22 5.21
C LEU A 112 6.62 -16.64 4.85
N LEU A 113 7.06 -15.63 5.59
CA LEU A 113 8.37 -15.00 5.43
C LEU A 113 9.41 -15.75 6.27
N PHE A 114 10.67 -15.67 5.84
CA PHE A 114 11.84 -16.21 6.58
C PHE A 114 11.70 -17.69 6.96
N VAL A 115 11.18 -18.50 6.03
CA VAL A 115 10.98 -19.93 6.26
C VAL A 115 12.30 -20.62 6.61
N GLY A 116 12.33 -21.31 7.74
CA GLY A 116 13.51 -22.02 8.24
C GLY A 116 14.36 -21.21 9.23
N GLU A 117 14.06 -19.92 9.41
CA GLU A 117 14.74 -19.08 10.40
C GLU A 117 13.99 -19.06 11.73
N VAL A 118 14.73 -19.05 12.84
CA VAL A 118 14.19 -18.90 14.19
C VAL A 118 14.33 -17.45 14.61
N ILE A 119 13.22 -16.72 14.60
CA ILE A 119 13.18 -15.30 14.93
C ILE A 119 12.70 -15.14 16.37
N THR A 120 13.58 -14.65 17.24
CA THR A 120 13.28 -14.43 18.67
C THR A 120 13.03 -12.97 19.02
N GLU A 121 13.30 -12.06 18.09
CA GLU A 121 13.19 -10.62 18.26
C GLU A 121 12.15 -10.03 17.29
N ASP A 122 11.59 -8.87 17.66
CA ASP A 122 10.62 -8.17 16.82
C ASP A 122 11.31 -7.49 15.63
N LEU A 123 11.02 -7.94 14.41
CA LEU A 123 11.58 -7.39 13.19
C LEU A 123 10.83 -6.15 12.70
N LEU A 124 11.59 -5.12 12.32
CA LEU A 124 11.15 -4.04 11.45
C LEU A 124 11.16 -4.53 9.99
N LEU A 125 9.98 -4.65 9.39
CA LEU A 125 9.83 -5.09 8.01
C LEU A 125 9.77 -3.92 7.03
N ILE A 126 10.60 -4.00 5.98
CA ILE A 126 10.59 -3.11 4.84
C ILE A 126 10.22 -3.93 3.60
N VAL A 127 9.15 -3.52 2.90
CA VAL A 127 8.66 -4.19 1.70
C VAL A 127 8.83 -3.29 0.48
N CYS A 128 9.59 -3.79 -0.51
CA CYS A 128 9.98 -3.06 -1.70
C CYS A 128 9.48 -3.74 -2.97
N HIS A 129 9.02 -2.95 -3.93
CA HIS A 129 8.66 -3.43 -5.27
C HIS A 129 9.83 -3.21 -6.23
N THR A 130 10.21 -4.24 -6.98
CA THR A 130 11.20 -4.11 -8.07
C THR A 130 10.71 -3.15 -9.16
N LEU A 131 11.60 -2.52 -9.92
CA LEU A 131 11.24 -1.57 -10.98
C LEU A 131 10.24 -2.15 -12.00
N ASN A 132 10.38 -3.43 -12.32
CA ASN A 132 9.55 -4.14 -13.28
C ASN A 132 8.26 -4.74 -12.67
N ASP A 133 8.01 -4.54 -11.37
CA ASP A 133 6.87 -5.07 -10.62
C ASP A 133 6.68 -6.61 -10.63
N ASN A 134 7.66 -7.36 -11.14
CA ASN A 134 7.58 -8.82 -11.19
C ASN A 134 7.91 -9.50 -9.87
N ARG A 135 8.58 -8.80 -8.95
CA ARG A 135 9.04 -9.35 -7.66
C ARG A 135 8.92 -8.32 -6.55
N ILE A 136 8.69 -8.83 -5.36
CA ILE A 136 8.67 -8.08 -4.11
C ILE A 136 9.85 -8.55 -3.25
N LEU A 137 10.58 -7.59 -2.71
CA LEU A 137 11.67 -7.83 -1.76
C LEU A 137 11.18 -7.47 -0.36
N VAL A 138 11.39 -8.38 0.59
CA VAL A 138 11.09 -8.14 2.00
C VAL A 138 12.39 -8.21 2.78
N HIS A 139 12.68 -7.14 3.50
CA HIS A 139 13.84 -7.03 4.38
C HIS A 139 13.36 -6.90 5.82
N GLY A 140 13.83 -7.78 6.70
CA GLY A 140 13.60 -7.69 8.14
C GLY A 140 14.89 -7.28 8.85
N TYR A 141 14.80 -6.28 9.73
CA TYR A 141 15.92 -5.83 10.56
C TYR A 141 15.48 -5.82 12.03
N ALA A 142 16.33 -6.33 12.93
CA ALA A 142 16.13 -6.31 14.39
C ALA A 142 17.02 -5.21 15.01
#